data_AF-A0A3M1HNG9-F1
#
_entry.id   AF-A0A3M1HNG9-F1
#
_cell.length_a   1.000
_cell.length_b   1.000
_cell.length_c   1.000
_cell.angle_alpha   90.00
_cell.angle_beta   90.00
_cell.angle_gamma   90.00
#
_symmetry.space_group_name_H-M   'P 1'
#
loop_
_entity.id
_entity.type
_entity.pdbx_description
1 polymer ?
#
loop_
_entity_poly.entity_id
_entity_poly.type
_entity_poly.pdbx_seq_one_letter_code
_entity_poly.pdbx_strand_id
1 'polypeptide(L)'
;MTEILYELAIVLLAMLIGADLVTTMLGLHVGLKEMNPVAREFGLTWLFVLQWGLVWLLIAYRTVMESAWAVGAVVLLLVTRAYVVRHNWRRVLRRIDGR
;
A
#
# COMPACT_ATOMS: atom_id res chain seq x y z
N MET A 1 -21.97 5.27 -11.99
CA MET A 1 -21.77 4.09 -11.12
C MET A 1 -20.30 3.67 -11.06
N THR A 2 -19.60 3.66 -12.19
CA THR A 2 -18.13 3.43 -12.28
C THR A 2 -17.29 4.46 -11.54
N GLU A 3 -17.71 5.73 -11.50
CA GLU A 3 -16.97 6.79 -10.78
C GLU A 3 -16.94 6.60 -9.27
N ILE A 4 -18.07 6.25 -8.66
CA ILE A 4 -18.18 5.99 -7.20
C ILE A 4 -17.30 4.81 -6.80
N LEU A 5 -17.27 3.74 -7.61
CA LEU A 5 -16.40 2.58 -7.39
C LEU A 5 -14.91 2.97 -7.48
N TYR A 6 -14.57 3.89 -8.37
CA TYR A 6 -13.21 4.40 -8.53
C TYR A 6 -12.76 5.22 -7.33
N GLU A 7 -13.61 6.12 -6.84
CA GLU A 7 -13.33 6.93 -5.66
C GLU A 7 -13.17 6.07 -4.41
N LEU A 8 -14.08 5.11 -4.21
CA LEU A 8 -13.95 4.11 -3.14
C LEU A 8 -12.64 3.32 -3.25
N ALA A 9 -12.26 2.91 -4.45
CA ALA A 9 -11.03 2.16 -4.67
C ALA A 9 -9.78 2.98 -4.36
N ILE A 10 -9.75 4.27 -4.72
CA ILE A 10 -8.66 5.19 -4.38
C ILE A 10 -8.58 5.40 -2.86
N VAL A 11 -9.73 5.63 -2.21
CA VAL A 11 -9.79 5.79 -0.75
C VAL A 11 -9.29 4.54 -0.03
N LEU A 12 -9.74 3.37 -0.44
CA LEU A 12 -9.26 2.08 0.09
C LEU A 12 -7.76 1.92 -0.12
N LEU A 13 -7.24 2.34 -1.27
CA LEU A 13 -5.83 2.22 -1.60
C LEU A 13 -4.99 3.14 -0.70
N ALA A 14 -5.44 4.38 -0.49
CA ALA A 14 -4.81 5.31 0.44
C ALA A 14 -4.81 4.77 1.88
N MET A 15 -5.94 4.21 2.34
CA MET A 15 -6.03 3.57 3.65
C MET A 15 -5.07 2.39 3.78
N LEU A 16 -4.96 1.54 2.75
CA LEU A 16 -4.04 0.40 2.74
C LEU A 16 -2.57 0.82 2.73
N ILE A 17 -2.22 1.87 1.99
CA ILE A 17 -0.86 2.45 2.01
C ILE A 17 -0.54 2.99 3.42
N GLY A 18 -1.49 3.68 4.04
CA GLY A 18 -1.35 4.14 5.43
C GLY A 18 -1.17 2.99 6.41
N ALA A 19 -1.98 1.94 6.29
CA ALA A 19 -1.86 0.74 7.12
C ALA A 19 -0.52 0.02 6.91
N ASP A 20 -0.02 -0.05 5.67
CA ASP A 20 1.30 -0.63 5.36
C ASP A 20 2.42 0.14 6.05
N LEU A 21 2.38 1.48 6.00
CA LEU A 21 3.35 2.33 6.68
C LEU A 21 3.30 2.14 8.20
N VAL A 22 2.11 2.13 8.80
CA VAL A 22 1.93 1.95 10.25
C VAL A 22 2.43 0.58 10.69
N THR A 23 2.05 -0.49 9.98
CA THR A 23 2.51 -1.86 10.30
C THR A 23 4.01 -2.01 10.13
N THR A 24 4.61 -1.32 9.16
CA THR A 24 6.06 -1.29 8.96
C THR A 24 6.76 -0.54 10.10
N MET A 25 6.28 0.64 10.49
CA MET A 25 6.81 1.41 11.63
C MET A 25 6.70 0.64 12.95
N LEU A 26 5.56 -0.01 13.21
CA LEU A 26 5.38 -0.88 14.36
C LEU A 26 6.35 -2.06 14.32
N GLY A 27 6.53 -2.69 13.15
CA GLY A 27 7.49 -3.75 12.93
C GLY A 27 8.91 -3.34 13.29
N LEU A 28 9.36 -2.19 12.80
CA LEU A 28 10.66 -1.62 13.14
C LEU A 28 10.79 -1.33 14.63
N HIS A 29 9.74 -0.78 15.25
CA HIS A 29 9.72 -0.48 16.68
C HIS A 29 9.86 -1.74 17.55
N VAL A 30 9.24 -2.86 17.16
CA VAL A 30 9.39 -4.17 17.83
C VAL A 30 10.64 -4.95 17.41
N GLY A 31 11.56 -4.30 16.68
CA GLY A 31 12.86 -4.84 16.31
C GLY A 31 12.85 -5.79 15.10
N LEU A 32 11.80 -5.80 14.27
CA LEU A 32 11.87 -6.45 12.96
C LEU A 32 12.83 -5.68 12.05
N LYS A 33 13.64 -6.40 11.28
CA LYS A 33 14.45 -5.77 10.23
C LYS A 33 13.56 -5.41 9.05
N GLU A 34 13.74 -4.21 8.51
CA GLU A 34 13.14 -3.84 7.23
C GLU A 34 13.57 -4.84 6.16
N MET A 35 12.60 -5.46 5.50
CA MET A 35 12.87 -6.46 4.45
C MET A 35 12.82 -5.84 3.05
N ASN A 36 12.24 -4.66 2.92
CA ASN A 36 12.16 -3.97 1.65
C ASN A 36 13.50 -3.29 1.33
N PRO A 37 14.22 -3.73 0.27
CA PRO A 37 15.53 -3.17 -0.08
C PRO A 37 15.43 -1.67 -0.41
N VAL A 38 14.32 -1.24 -1.03
CA VAL A 38 14.09 0.17 -1.36
C VAL A 38 13.91 1.00 -0.09
N ALA A 39 13.17 0.49 0.91
CA ALA A 39 13.01 1.17 2.18
C ALA A 39 14.32 1.19 3.00
N ARG A 40 15.20 0.20 2.84
CA ARG A 40 16.52 0.19 3.48
C ARG A 40 17.50 1.19 2.85
N GLU A 41 17.49 1.29 1.53
CA GLU A 41 18.46 2.09 0.77
C GLU A 41 18.05 3.57 0.72
N PHE A 42 16.77 3.84 0.50
CA PHE A 42 16.25 5.19 0.36
C PHE A 42 15.48 5.67 1.60
N GLY A 43 14.99 4.77 2.45
CA GLY A 43 14.18 5.12 3.61
C GLY A 43 12.67 5.01 3.34
N LEU A 44 11.88 4.95 4.42
CA LEU A 44 10.41 4.82 4.35
C LEU A 44 9.73 5.98 3.64
N THR A 45 10.30 7.19 3.72
CA THR A 45 9.76 8.39 3.09
C THR A 45 9.70 8.26 1.57
N TRP A 46 10.77 7.76 0.94
CA TRP A 46 10.80 7.58 -0.51
C TRP A 46 9.88 6.45 -0.97
N LEU A 47 9.76 5.38 -0.17
CA LEU A 47 8.78 4.34 -0.42
C LEU A 47 7.36 4.91 -0.41
N PHE A 48 7.05 5.76 0.57
CA PHE A 48 5.75 6.44 0.66
C PHE A 48 5.49 7.37 -0.52
N VAL A 49 6.49 8.16 -0.92
CA VAL A 49 6.40 9.04 -2.10
C VAL A 49 6.16 8.23 -3.38
N LEU A 50 6.86 7.11 -3.58
CA LEU A 50 6.64 6.22 -4.73
C LEU A 50 5.24 5.61 -4.73
N GLN A 51 4.74 5.21 -3.56
CA GLN A 51 3.40 4.64 -3.43
C GLN A 51 2.32 5.68 -3.74
N TRP A 52 2.44 6.90 -3.22
CA TRP A 52 1.53 8.00 -3.54
C TRP A 52 1.66 8.48 -4.98
N GLY A 53 2.86 8.45 -5.55
CA GLY A 53 3.10 8.71 -6.96
C GLY A 53 2.35 7.73 -7.86
N LEU A 54 2.30 6.44 -7.51
CA LEU A 54 1.50 5.43 -8.22
C LEU A 54 -0.01 5.70 -8.12
N VAL A 55 -0.51 6.13 -6.95
CA VAL A 55 -1.92 6.55 -6.80
C VAL A 55 -2.23 7.75 -7.68
N TRP A 56 -1.37 8.76 -7.66
CA TRP A 56 -1.52 9.96 -8.48
C TRP A 56 -1.48 9.65 -9.97
N LEU A 57 -0.56 8.76 -10.39
CA LEU A 57 -0.47 8.30 -11.77
C LEU A 57 -1.75 7.57 -12.20
N LEU A 58 -2.35 6.74 -11.33
CA LEU A 58 -3.63 6.07 -11.60
C LEU A 58 -4.79 7.07 -11.72
N ILE A 59 -4.81 8.12 -10.90
CA ILE A 59 -5.80 9.20 -11.00
C ILE A 59 -5.61 10.00 -12.29
N ALA A 60 -4.37 10.32 -12.65
CA ALA A 60 -4.05 11.00 -13.91
C ALA A 60 -4.44 10.12 -15.11
N TYR A 61 -4.17 8.82 -15.05
CA TYR A 61 -4.51 7.88 -16.11
C TYR A 61 -6.03 7.73 -16.32
N ARG A 62 -6.84 7.86 -15.25
CA ARG A 62 -8.32 7.96 -15.33
C ARG A 62 -8.77 9.12 -16.23
N THR A 63 -8.07 10.26 -16.20
CA THR A 63 -8.45 11.44 -16.99
C THR A 63 -8.16 11.28 -18.49
N VAL A 64 -7.37 10.27 -18.87
CA VAL A 64 -6.89 10.08 -20.25
C VAL A 64 -7.51 8.86 -20.93
N MET A 65 -7.90 7.81 -20.18
CA MET A 65 -8.48 6.60 -20.78
C MET A 65 -9.61 5.98 -19.90
N GLU A 66 -10.84 5.95 -20.42
CA GLU A 66 -11.99 5.21 -19.84
C GLU A 66 -11.86 3.68 -20.04
N SER A 67 -10.71 3.09 -19.74
CA SER A 67 -10.47 1.67 -20.02
C SER A 67 -10.69 0.80 -18.78
N ALA A 68 -11.42 -0.31 -18.95
CA ALA A 68 -11.63 -1.34 -17.93
C ALA A 68 -10.31 -1.90 -17.33
N TRP A 69 -9.20 -1.77 -18.08
CA TRP A 69 -7.85 -2.09 -17.65
C TRP A 69 -7.38 -1.26 -16.46
N ALA A 70 -7.76 0.03 -16.42
CA ALA A 70 -7.40 0.91 -15.32
C ALA A 70 -8.11 0.50 -14.02
N VAL A 71 -9.38 0.06 -14.10
CA VAL A 71 -10.11 -0.53 -12.96
C VAL A 71 -9.41 -1.79 -12.48
N GLY A 72 -9.04 -2.69 -13.40
CA GLY A 72 -8.32 -3.93 -13.09
C GLY A 72 -6.97 -3.67 -12.39
N ALA A 73 -6.22 -2.66 -12.85
CA ALA A 73 -4.95 -2.27 -12.23
C ALA A 73 -5.13 -1.75 -10.80
N VAL A 74 -6.16 -0.92 -10.54
CA VAL A 74 -6.48 -0.45 -9.19
C VAL A 74 -6.87 -1.61 -8.28
N VAL A 75 -7.74 -2.52 -8.74
CA VAL A 75 -8.17 -3.69 -7.97
C VAL A 75 -6.98 -4.59 -7.65
N LEU A 76 -6.09 -4.84 -8.62
CA LEU A 76 -4.88 -5.61 -8.39
C LEU A 76 -4.00 -4.95 -7.32
N LEU A 77 -3.79 -3.64 -7.40
CA LEU A 77 -3.02 -2.89 -6.42
C LEU A 77 -3.62 -3.00 -5.02
N LEU A 78 -4.94 -2.88 -4.89
CA LEU A 78 -5.67 -3.04 -3.64
C LEU A 78 -5.44 -4.42 -3.03
N VAL A 79 -5.60 -5.49 -3.83
CA VAL A 79 -5.42 -6.87 -3.38
C VAL A 79 -3.97 -7.11 -2.93
N THR A 80 -2.99 -6.66 -3.71
CA THR A 80 -1.58 -6.79 -3.34
C THR A 80 -1.28 -6.05 -2.04
N ARG A 81 -1.79 -4.83 -1.86
CA ARG A 81 -1.56 -4.05 -0.64
C ARG A 81 -2.23 -4.65 0.58
N ALA A 82 -3.48 -5.11 0.46
CA ALA A 82 -4.17 -5.80 1.53
C ALA A 82 -3.43 -7.07 1.98
N TYR A 83 -2.86 -7.83 1.03
CA TYR A 83 -2.03 -8.99 1.34
C TYR A 83 -0.77 -8.61 2.13
N VAL A 84 -0.04 -7.58 1.68
CA VAL A 84 1.17 -7.09 2.35
C VAL A 84 0.87 -6.62 3.77
N VAL A 85 -0.15 -5.77 3.96
CA VAL A 85 -0.60 -5.28 5.27
C VAL A 85 -0.92 -6.45 6.20
N ARG A 86 -1.71 -7.41 5.73
CA ARG A 86 -2.08 -8.60 6.53
C ARG A 86 -0.85 -9.44 6.89
N HIS A 87 0.12 -9.56 5.99
CA HIS A 87 1.34 -10.32 6.25
C HIS A 87 2.25 -9.62 7.26
N ASN A 88 2.45 -8.32 7.11
CA ASN A 88 3.22 -7.48 8.04
C ASN A 88 2.58 -7.49 9.43
N TRP A 89 1.27 -7.29 9.51
CA TRP A 89 0.53 -7.37 10.77
C TRP A 89 0.71 -8.71 11.49
N ARG A 90 0.61 -9.84 10.77
CA ARG A 90 0.85 -11.17 11.36
C ARG A 90 2.28 -11.38 11.87
N ARG A 91 3.27 -10.67 11.31
CA ARG A 91 4.65 -10.71 11.81
C ARG A 91 4.80 -9.87 13.07
N VAL A 92 4.19 -8.67 13.08
CA VAL A 92 4.16 -7.80 14.25
C VAL A 92 3.50 -8.51 15.43
N LEU A 93 2.31 -9.11 15.24
CA LEU A 93 1.62 -9.85 16.30
C LEU A 93 2.46 -11.01 16.84
N ARG A 94 3.06 -11.84 15.97
CA ARG A 94 3.94 -12.94 16.41
C ARG A 94 5.09 -12.45 17.28
N ARG A 95 5.69 -11.32 16.90
CA ARG A 95 6.80 -10.73 17.64
C ARG A 95 6.37 -10.18 19.00
N ILE A 96 5.19 -9.56 19.09
CA ILE A 96 4.60 -9.07 20.35
C ILE A 96 4.22 -10.24 21.26
N ASP A 97 3.67 -11.32 20.70
CA ASP A 97 3.28 -12.54 21.42
C ASP A 97 4.49 -13.38 21.90
N GLY A 98 5.72 -12.95 21.62
CA GLY A 98 6.95 -13.63 22.03
C GLY A 98 7.22 -14.95 21.28
N ARG A 99 6.57 -15.20 20.14
CA ARG A 99 6.78 -16.38 19.28
C ARG A 99 7.70 -16.10 18.10
#